data_AF-U3TXL5-F1
#
_entry.id   AF-U3TXL5-F1
#
_cell.length_a   1.000
_cell.length_b   1.000
_cell.length_c   1.000
_cell.angle_alpha   90.00
_cell.angle_beta   90.00
_cell.angle_gamma   90.00
#
_symmetry.space_group_name_H-M   'P 1'
#
loop_
_entity.id
_entity.type
_entity.pdbx_description
1 polymer ?
#
loop_
_entity_poly.entity_id
_entity_poly.type
_entity_poly.pdbx_seq_one_letter_code
_entity_poly.pdbx_strand_id
1 'polypeptide(L)' 'MHMARNEWAVSRYPLVPGHEIVGRVLETGTQVTRFKAGDVVGVGVMVDSCRACHFCQ' A
#
# COMPACT_ATOMS: atom_id res chain seq x y z
N MET A 1 -11.81 15.01 1.79
CA MET A 1 -11.29 13.64 1.56
C MET A 1 -11.77 13.17 0.20
N HIS A 2 -10.96 13.42 -0.84
CA HIS A 2 -11.35 13.25 -2.25
C HIS A 2 -11.97 11.87 -2.53
N MET A 3 -11.30 10.79 -2.09
CA MET A 3 -11.78 9.43 -2.28
C MET A 3 -13.07 9.14 -1.49
N ALA A 4 -13.14 9.50 -0.21
CA ALA A 4 -14.31 9.22 0.62
C ALA A 4 -15.59 9.94 0.12
N ARG A 5 -15.44 11.14 -0.44
CA ARG A 5 -16.52 11.95 -1.01
C ARG A 5 -16.76 11.71 -2.51
N ASN A 6 -15.99 10.81 -3.13
CA ASN A 6 -16.03 10.52 -4.55
C ASN A 6 -15.90 11.76 -5.46
N GLU A 7 -15.06 12.73 -5.08
CA GLU A 7 -14.91 14.01 -5.81
C GLU A 7 -14.30 13.82 -7.21
N TRP A 8 -13.71 12.65 -7.49
CA TRP A 8 -13.14 12.29 -8.80
C TRP A 8 -13.94 11.21 -9.54
N ALA A 9 -15.10 10.79 -9.02
CA ALA A 9 -15.96 9.77 -9.62
C ALA A 9 -15.30 8.38 -9.85
N VAL A 10 -14.27 8.02 -9.07
CA VAL A 10 -13.53 6.75 -9.18
C VAL A 10 -13.70 5.82 -7.96
N SER A 11 -14.36 6.27 -6.90
CA SER A 11 -14.42 5.53 -5.64
C SER A 11 -15.30 4.28 -5.74
N ARG A 12 -14.83 3.18 -5.15
CA ARG A 12 -15.59 1.93 -4.96
C ARG A 12 -15.87 1.74 -3.48
N TYR A 13 -17.13 1.46 -3.14
CA TYR A 13 -17.58 1.32 -1.75
C TYR A 13 -17.87 -0.16 -1.39
N PRO A 14 -17.69 -0.56 -0.12
CA PRO A 14 -17.20 0.23 1.01
C PRO A 14 -15.73 0.65 0.84
N LEU A 15 -15.42 1.91 1.16
CA LEU A 15 -14.08 2.50 0.98
C LEU A 15 -13.45 2.75 2.34
N VAL A 16 -12.25 2.22 2.56
CA VAL A 16 -11.40 2.52 3.72
C VAL A 16 -10.25 3.42 3.24
N PRO A 17 -10.23 4.72 3.56
CA PRO A 17 -9.16 5.62 3.13
C PRO A 17 -7.91 5.48 3.99
N GLY A 18 -6.80 6.05 3.52
CA GLY A 18 -5.52 6.09 4.22
C GLY A 18 -4.39 5.54 3.35
N HIS A 19 -3.34 6.33 3.18
CA HIS A 19 -2.15 5.95 2.41
C HIS A 19 -0.84 6.55 2.98
N GLU A 20 -0.87 6.91 4.26
CA GLU A 20 0.27 7.39 5.04
C GLU A 20 0.38 6.49 6.28
N ILE A 21 0.73 5.22 6.06
CA ILE A 21 0.67 4.19 7.08
C ILE A 21 2.07 3.96 7.63
N VAL A 22 2.18 3.94 8.96
CA VAL A 22 3.38 3.47 9.68
C VAL A 22 2.95 2.35 10.62
N GLY A 23 3.73 1.29 10.69
CA GLY A 23 3.44 0.15 11.54
C GLY A 23 4.67 -0.70 11.83
N ARG A 24 4.44 -1.81 12.52
CA ARG A 24 5.47 -2.81 12.82
C ARG A 24 5.11 -4.13 12.17
N VAL A 25 6.07 -4.78 11.53
CA VAL A 25 5.87 -6.09 10.89
C VAL A 25 5.57 -7.12 11.97
N LEU A 26 4.43 -7.79 11.87
CA LEU A 26 4.09 -8.90 12.76
C LEU A 26 4.64 -10.22 12.22
N GLU A 27 4.42 -10.50 10.94
CA GLU A 27 4.79 -11.73 10.25
C GLU A 27 5.18 -11.44 8.80
N THR A 28 5.92 -12.37 8.17
CA THR A 28 6.31 -12.28 6.75
C THR A 28 6.09 -13.61 6.03
N GLY A 29 5.79 -13.55 4.74
CA GLY A 29 5.78 -14.75 3.89
C GLY A 29 7.18 -15.37 3.74
N THR A 30 7.24 -16.66 3.40
CA THR A 30 8.50 -17.44 3.36
C THR A 30 9.52 -16.95 2.33
N GLN A 31 9.08 -16.22 1.30
CA GLN A 31 9.95 -15.66 0.25
C GLN A 31 10.39 -14.21 0.53
N VAL A 32 9.96 -13.61 1.64
CA VAL A 32 10.35 -12.23 1.98
C VAL A 32 11.80 -12.21 2.46
N THR A 33 12.62 -11.39 1.83
CA THR A 33 14.04 -11.22 2.18
C THR A 33 14.39 -9.82 2.72
N ARG A 34 13.47 -8.86 2.56
CA ARG A 34 13.74 -7.43 2.82
C ARG A 34 13.33 -6.95 4.21
N PHE A 35 12.45 -7.69 4.89
CA PHE A 35 11.88 -7.32 6.18
C PHE A 35 11.74 -8.55 7.08
N LYS A 36 11.64 -8.33 8.38
CA LYS A 36 11.38 -9.38 9.39
C LYS A 36 10.44 -8.87 10.48
N ALA A 37 9.88 -9.81 11.26
CA ALA A 37 9.04 -9.48 12.41
C ALA A 37 9.75 -8.50 13.35
N GLY A 38 9.03 -7.45 13.75
CA GLY A 38 9.53 -6.36 14.58
C GLY A 38 10.07 -5.15 13.82
N ASP A 39 10.30 -5.21 12.51
CA ASP A 39 10.73 -4.03 11.76
C ASP A 39 9.65 -2.94 11.76
N VAL A 40 10.04 -1.67 11.91
CA VAL A 40 9.15 -0.52 11.69
C VAL A 40 9.17 -0.17 10.21
N VAL A 41 7.99 -0.14 9.58
CA VAL A 41 7.84 0.05 8.13
C VAL A 41 6.75 1.07 7.80
N GLY A 42 6.82 1.64 6.61
CA GLY A 42 5.81 2.53 6.05
C GLY A 42 5.18 1.98 4.78
N VAL A 43 3.91 2.32 4.55
CA VAL A 43 3.18 2.03 3.29
C VAL A 43 2.54 3.32 2.78
N GLY A 44 2.84 3.65 1.52
CA GLY A 44 2.35 4.83 0.82
C GLY A 44 1.06 4.59 0.01
N VAL A 45 0.87 5.37 -1.05
CA VAL A 45 -0.32 5.34 -1.93
C VAL A 45 -0.39 4.15 -2.89
N MET A 46 0.75 3.57 -3.25
CA MET A 46 0.81 2.40 -4.14
C MET A 46 1.30 1.19 -3.36
N VAL A 47 0.60 0.06 -3.50
CA VAL A 47 0.95 -1.21 -2.86
C VAL A 47 1.49 -2.24 -3.85
N ASP A 48 1.29 -2.05 -5.15
CA ASP A 48 1.88 -2.87 -6.21
C ASP A 48 1.91 -2.12 -7.55
N SER A 49 2.56 -2.71 -8.55
CA SER A 49 2.59 -2.27 -9.95
C SER A 49 2.77 -3.47 -10.88
N CYS A 50 2.83 -3.25 -12.20
CA CYS A 50 3.05 -4.35 -13.16
C CYS A 50 4.47 -4.93 -13.14
N ARG A 51 5.45 -4.19 -12.58
CA ARG A 51 6.87 -4.57 -12.44
C ARG A 51 7.64 -4.88 -13.73
N ALA A 52 7.08 -4.57 -14.91
CA ALA A 52 7.69 -4.90 -16.20
C ALA A 52 7.64 -3.79 -17.26
N CYS A 53 6.85 -2.71 -17.07
CA CYS A 53 6.79 -1.61 -18.03
C CYS A 53 7.95 -0.63 -17.86
N HIS A 54 8.13 0.27 -18.83
CA HIS A 54 9.17 1.31 -18.81
C HIS A 54 9.17 2.15 -17.53
N PHE A 55 8.01 2.43 -16.93
CA PHE A 55 7.92 3.21 -15.69
C PHE A 55 8.26 2.42 -14.43
N CYS A 56 8.30 1.09 -14.51
CA CYS A 56 8.66 0.23 -13.38
C CYS A 56 10.16 -0.14 -13.35
N GLN A 57 10.87 0.05 -14.46
CA GLN A 57 12.31 -0.24 -14.60
C GLN A 57 13.12 1.04 -14.49
#